data_AF-A0A822AAX2-F1
#
_entry.id   AF-A0A822AAX2-F1
#
_cell.length_a   1.000
_cell.length_b   1.000
_cell.length_c   1.000
_cell.angle_alpha   90.00
_cell.angle_beta   90.00
_cell.angle_gamma   90.00
#
_symmetry.space_group_name_H-M   'P 1'
#
loop_
_entity.id
_entity.type
_entity.pdbx_description
1 polymer ?
#
loop_
_entity_poly.entity_id
_entity_poly.type
_entity_poly.pdbx_seq_one_letter_code
_entity_poly.pdbx_strand_id
1 'polypeptide(L)'
;MMLHDGYIYTVERTMTTKLILRCQNRDCKARCHTNLSMDAILSQPTTHSHAPQPDRVPAIQLKNDIKARAVITDEPTSSIIHSALRTYPLSAAGEL
;
A
#
# COMPACT_ATOMS: atom_id res chain seq x y z
N MET A 1 0.82 -2.43 2.22
CA MET A 1 0.73 -2.53 0.73
C MET A 1 1.67 -1.48 0.17
N MET A 2 2.22 -1.68 -1.03
CA MET A 2 3.12 -0.69 -1.63
C MET A 2 2.35 0.17 -2.63
N LEU A 3 2.57 1.49 -2.60
CA LEU A 3 1.99 2.45 -3.52
C LEU A 3 3.10 2.98 -4.43
N HIS A 4 2.86 3.01 -5.74
CA HIS A 4 3.80 3.56 -6.70
C HIS A 4 3.06 4.02 -7.95
N ASP A 5 3.29 5.27 -8.38
CA ASP A 5 2.67 5.91 -9.55
C ASP A 5 1.13 5.79 -9.60
N GLY A 6 0.48 5.85 -8.43
CA GLY A 6 -0.98 5.72 -8.31
C GLY A 6 -1.51 4.29 -8.45
N TYR A 7 -0.62 3.29 -8.54
CA TYR A 7 -0.96 1.87 -8.51
C TYR A 7 -0.71 1.26 -7.13
N ILE A 8 -1.48 0.23 -6.82
CA ILE A 8 -1.42 -0.49 -5.54
C ILE A 8 -0.83 -1.87 -5.81
N TYR A 9 0.20 -2.22 -5.04
CA TYR A 9 0.87 -3.51 -5.12
C TYR A 9 0.78 -4.28 -3.80
N THR A 10 0.66 -5.60 -3.93
CA THR A 10 0.70 -6.56 -2.83
C THR A 10 1.87 -7.52 -3.00
N VAL A 11 2.48 -7.97 -1.91
CA VAL A 11 3.56 -8.95 -1.95
C VAL A 11 3.03 -10.25 -2.53
N GLU A 12 3.58 -10.67 -3.66
CA GLU A 12 3.32 -11.97 -4.28
C GLU A 12 4.33 -13.01 -3.77
N ARG A 13 5.60 -12.62 -3.67
CA ARG A 13 6.67 -13.53 -3.28
C ARG A 13 7.82 -12.80 -2.58
N THR A 14 8.32 -13.39 -1.50
CA THR A 14 9.55 -12.96 -0.82
C THR A 14 10.71 -13.84 -1.26
N MET A 15 11.79 -13.23 -1.75
CA MET A 15 13.04 -13.90 -2.11
C MET A 15 14.14 -13.53 -1.10
N THR A 16 15.32 -14.14 -1.23
CA THR A 16 16.44 -13.91 -0.30
C THR A 16 16.90 -12.44 -0.26
N THR A 17 16.84 -11.74 -1.39
CA THR A 17 17.36 -10.37 -1.54
C THR A 17 16.32 -9.33 -1.95
N LYS A 18 15.12 -9.77 -2.35
CA LYS A 18 14.09 -8.91 -2.94
C LYS A 18 12.68 -9.39 -2.67
N LEU A 19 11.74 -8.47 -2.80
CA LEU A 19 10.31 -8.77 -2.84
C LEU A 19 9.80 -8.63 -4.26
N ILE A 20 8.97 -9.58 -4.66
CA ILE A 20 8.19 -9.50 -5.90
C ILE A 20 6.78 -9.11 -5.49
N LEU A 21 6.35 -7.95 -5.98
CA LEU A 21 5.02 -7.42 -5.76
C LEU A 21 4.22 -7.50 -7.06
N ARG A 22 2.95 -7.84 -6.92
CA ARG A 22 1.98 -7.87 -8.02
C ARG A 22 0.97 -6.74 -7.81
N CYS A 23 0.49 -6.15 -8.90
CA CYS A 23 -0.63 -5.23 -8.85
C CYS A 23 -1.83 -5.89 -8.12
N GLN A 24 -2.52 -5.11 -7.30
CA GLN A 24 -3.66 -5.58 -6.52
C GLN A 24 -4.86 -5.97 -7.40
N ASN A 25 -5.01 -5.34 -8.57
CA ASN A 25 -6.05 -5.70 -9.53
C ASN A 25 -5.77 -7.11 -10.08
N ARG A 26 -6.72 -8.03 -9.90
CA ARG A 26 -6.57 -9.45 -10.27
C ARG A 26 -6.44 -9.66 -11.77
N ASP A 27 -7.03 -8.79 -12.58
CA ASP A 27 -6.93 -8.87 -14.04
C ASP A 27 -5.63 -8.24 -14.56
N CYS A 28 -4.92 -7.52 -13.68
CA CYS A 28 -3.63 -6.96 -13.99
C CYS A 28 -2.49 -7.95 -13.68
N LYS A 29 -1.53 -8.02 -14.61
CA LYS A 29 -0.31 -8.84 -14.50
C LYS A 29 0.94 -8.00 -14.20
N ALA A 30 0.77 -6.70 -13.92
CA ALA A 30 1.87 -5.82 -13.61
C ALA A 30 2.59 -6.26 -12.32
N ARG A 31 3.92 -6.14 -12.32
CA ARG A 31 4.82 -6.52 -11.23
C ARG A 31 5.80 -5.40 -10.94
N CYS A 32 6.20 -5.31 -9.68
CA CYS A 32 7.25 -4.44 -9.18
C CYS A 32 8.22 -5.29 -8.35
N HIS A 33 9.50 -4.96 -8.38
CA HIS A 33 10.51 -5.59 -7.53
C HIS A 33 11.11 -4.54 -6.60
N THR A 34 11.13 -4.83 -5.31
CA THR A 34 11.79 -3.99 -4.31
C THR A 34 12.82 -4.79 -3.54
N ASN A 35 13.69 -4.12 -2.79
CA ASN A 35 14.44 -4.78 -1.73
C ASN A 35 13.51 -5.24 -0.58
N LEU A 36 14.07 -5.92 0.42
CA LEU A 36 13.32 -6.49 1.54
C LEU A 36 12.63 -5.44 2.43
N SER A 37 13.18 -4.23 2.52
CA SER A 37 12.61 -3.11 3.27
C SER A 37 11.54 -2.33 2.48
N MET A 38 11.31 -2.65 1.20
CA MET A 38 10.41 -1.92 0.29
C MET A 38 10.75 -0.42 0.12
N ASP A 39 11.98 0.00 0.41
CA ASP A 39 12.40 1.40 0.30
C ASP A 39 12.97 1.75 -1.09
N ALA A 40 13.37 0.74 -1.86
CA ALA A 40 13.99 0.92 -3.18
C ALA A 40 13.38 -0.02 -4.21
N ILE A 41 12.99 0.54 -5.36
CA ILE A 41 12.60 -0.22 -6.55
C ILE A 41 13.85 -0.70 -7.26
N LEU A 42 13.98 -2.02 -7.42
CA LEU A 42 15.17 -2.66 -7.99
C LEU A 42 15.14 -2.74 -9.52
N SER A 43 13.96 -2.56 -10.12
CA SER A 43 13.77 -2.61 -11.57
C SER A 43 12.49 -1.88 -11.97
N GLN A 44 12.46 -1.27 -13.16
CA GLN A 44 11.27 -0.62 -13.71
C GLN A 44 10.04 -1.56 -13.60
N PRO A 45 8.93 -1.11 -12.98
CA PRO A 45 7.71 -1.89 -12.91
C PRO A 45 7.18 -2.22 -14.32
N THR A 46 6.57 -3.38 -14.46
CA THR A 46 5.94 -3.76 -15.74
C THR A 46 4.64 -2.98 -15.97
N THR A 47 4.27 -2.82 -17.24
CA THR A 47 3.13 -2.02 -17.66
C THR A 47 1.80 -2.57 -17.12
N HIS A 48 0.92 -1.65 -16.69
CA HIS A 48 -0.44 -1.97 -16.26
C HIS A 48 -1.41 -2.03 -17.43
N SER A 49 -2.47 -2.82 -17.25
CA SER A 49 -3.60 -2.95 -18.18
C SER A 49 -4.80 -2.09 -17.80
N HIS A 50 -4.64 -1.18 -16.83
CA HIS A 50 -5.66 -0.28 -16.33
C HIS A 50 -5.04 1.06 -15.93
N ALA A 51 -5.88 2.07 -15.77
CA ALA A 51 -5.47 3.37 -15.27
C ALA A 51 -5.06 3.31 -13.77
N PRO A 52 -4.27 4.28 -13.28
CA PRO A 52 -4.03 4.48 -11.86
C PRO A 52 -5.33 4.65 -11.07
N GLN A 53 -5.29 4.40 -9.75
CA GLN A 53 -6.45 4.45 -8.85
C GLN A 53 -6.23 5.49 -7.74
N PRO A 54 -6.19 6.80 -8.08
CA PRO A 54 -5.86 7.86 -7.12
C PRO A 54 -6.84 7.92 -5.95
N ASP A 55 -8.12 7.62 -6.16
CA ASP A 55 -9.15 7.66 -5.11
C ASP A 55 -8.87 6.67 -3.97
N ARG A 56 -8.17 5.58 -4.28
CA ARG A 56 -7.83 4.50 -3.34
C ARG A 56 -6.55 4.78 -2.56
N VAL A 57 -5.71 5.70 -3.04
CA VAL A 57 -4.41 6.04 -2.44
C VAL A 57 -4.55 6.47 -0.98
N PRO A 58 -5.46 7.41 -0.60
CA PRO A 58 -5.62 7.82 0.79
C PRO A 58 -6.01 6.66 1.72
N ALA A 59 -6.90 5.77 1.28
CA ALA A 59 -7.34 4.63 2.07
C ALA A 59 -6.19 3.65 2.33
N ILE A 60 -5.35 3.39 1.32
CA ILE A 60 -4.19 2.51 1.47
C ILE A 60 -3.11 3.15 2.34
N GLN A 61 -2.86 4.45 2.21
CA GLN A 61 -1.94 5.19 3.09
C GLN A 61 -2.40 5.09 4.55
N LEU A 62 -3.67 5.41 4.83
CA LEU A 62 -4.24 5.30 6.17
C LEU A 62 -4.08 3.88 6.74
N LYS A 63 -4.38 2.84 5.95
CA LYS A 63 -4.23 1.44 6.37
C LYS A 63 -2.77 1.08 6.67
N ASN A 64 -1.82 1.61 5.90
CA ASN A 64 -0.39 1.41 6.15
C ASN A 64 0.05 2.12 7.43
N ASP A 65 -0.38 3.36 7.64
CA ASP A 65 -0.01 4.18 8.80
C ASP A 65 -0.56 3.60 10.10
N ILE A 66 -1.82 3.15 10.10
CA ILE A 66 -2.44 2.46 11.23
C ILE A 66 -1.63 1.20 11.59
N LYS A 67 -1.24 0.40 10.58
CA LYS A 67 -0.44 -0.81 10.80
C LYS A 67 0.95 -0.49 11.32
N ALA A 68 1.62 0.52 10.77
CA ALA A 68 2.93 0.94 11.23
C ALA A 68 2.87 1.42 12.68
N ARG A 69 1.91 2.28 13.02
CA ARG A 69 1.71 2.79 14.38
C ARG A 69 1.41 1.68 15.39
N ALA A 70 0.57 0.71 15.01
CA ALA A 70 0.24 -0.43 15.88
C ALA A 70 1.43 -1.36 16.15
N VAL A 71 2.47 -1.35 15.30
CA VAL A 71 3.69 -2.13 15.51
C VAL A 71 4.71 -1.39 16.37
N ILE A 72 4.77 -0.06 16.26
CA ILE A 72 5.82 0.75 16.92
C ILE A 72 5.37 1.38 18.25
N THR A 73 4.08 1.33 18.59
CA THR A 73 3.52 1.94 19.81
C THR A 73 2.70 0.94 20.61
N ASP A 74 2.59 1.17 21.92
CA ASP A 74 1.71 0.42 22.83
C ASP A 74 0.30 1.05 22.96
N GLU A 75 -0.06 1.96 22.06
CA GLU A 75 -1.37 2.58 22.09
C GLU A 75 -2.49 1.56 21.82
N PRO A 76 -3.62 1.62 22.54
CA PRO A 76 -4.76 0.76 22.22
C PRO A 76 -5.19 0.93 20.76
N THR A 77 -5.43 -0.17 20.06
CA THR A 77 -5.85 -0.17 18.65
C THR A 77 -7.06 0.72 18.38
N SER A 78 -8.01 0.79 19.32
CA SER A 78 -9.18 1.67 19.24
C SER A 78 -8.80 3.16 19.19
N SER A 79 -7.79 3.58 19.95
CA SER A 79 -7.27 4.95 19.94
C SER A 79 -6.58 5.28 18.62
N ILE A 80 -5.77 4.36 18.11
CA ILE A 80 -5.10 4.49 16.81
C ILE A 80 -6.13 4.68 15.69
N ILE A 81 -7.15 3.81 15.64
CA ILE A 81 -8.21 3.89 14.63
C ILE A 81 -9.00 5.19 14.76
N HIS A 82 -9.45 5.53 15.97
CA HIS A 82 -10.26 6.73 16.21
C HIS A 82 -9.52 8.01 15.80
N SER A 83 -8.26 8.14 16.18
CA SER A 83 -7.43 9.30 15.80
C SER A 83 -7.18 9.36 14.30
N ALA A 84 -6.89 8.22 13.66
CA ALA A 84 -6.64 8.13 12.22
C ALA A 84 -7.88 8.50 11.37
N LEU A 85 -9.08 8.04 11.77
CA LEU A 85 -10.31 8.35 11.05
C LEU A 85 -10.72 9.83 11.18
N ARG A 86 -10.37 10.50 12.29
CA ARG A 86 -10.69 11.91 12.50
C ARG A 86 -10.01 12.84 11.48
N THR A 87 -8.86 12.44 10.96
CA THR A 87 -8.09 13.23 9.98
C THR A 87 -8.27 12.72 8.54
N TYR A 88 -9.12 11.72 8.32
CA TYR A 88 -9.32 11.12 7.01
C TYR A 88 -10.20 12.02 6.11
N PRO A 89 -9.82 12.27 4.84
CA PRO A 89 -10.56 13.16 3.96
C PRO A 89 -11.93 12.58 3.58
N LEU A 90 -12.99 13.38 3.74
CA LEU A 90 -14.35 12.99 3.39
C LEU A 90 -14.51 12.61 1.91
N SER A 91 -13.72 13.23 1.03
CA SER A 91 -13.72 12.91 -0.41
C SER A 91 -13.28 11.48 -0.72
N ALA A 92 -12.56 10.82 0.19
CA ALA A 92 -12.10 9.44 0.03
C ALA A 92 -12.85 8.45 0.95
N ALA A 93 -13.92 8.88 1.63
CA ALA A 93 -14.67 8.07 2.60
C ALA A 93 -15.27 6.79 2.01
N GLY A 94 -15.59 6.79 0.71
CA GLY A 94 -16.14 5.61 0.01
C GLY A 94 -15.14 4.47 -0.21
N GLU A 95 -13.85 4.68 0.05
CA GLU A 95 -12.77 3.71 -0.23
C GLU A 95 -12.22 2.99 1.02
N LEU A 96 -12.76 3.28 2.20
CA LEU A 96 -12.34 2.67 3.47
C LEU A 96 -12.72 1.19 3.59
#